data_AF-M7CEM3-F1
#
_entry.id   AF-M7CEM3-F1
#
_cell.length_a   1.000
_cell.length_b   1.000
_cell.length_c   1.000
_cell.angle_alpha   90.00
_cell.angle_beta   90.00
_cell.angle_gamma   90.00
#
_symmetry.space_group_name_H-M   'P 1'
#
loop_
_entity.id
_entity.type
_entity.pdbx_description
1 polymer ?
#
loop_
_entity_poly.entity_id
_entity_poly.type
_entity_poly.pdbx_seq_one_letter_code
_entity_poly.pdbx_strand_id
1 'polypeptide(L)'
;MLLQKIAPKFTEQMDITIHHTAVLKSIRRRVNRMLNSCHDHKLLALMDVKGFDPEEVTVKVKDGKVKVSAEHEEEHRTLRGKEYNYTNLTKEISLPPGVHEEEVMYTVGPSSMVKIETPRKCFPCLLSLI
;
A
#
# COMPACT_ATOMS: atom_id res chain seq x y z
N MET A 1 -18.03 24.63 66.29
CA MET A 1 -18.63 24.64 64.94
C MET A 1 -17.59 25.13 63.95
N LEU A 2 -16.87 24.24 63.26
CA LEU A 2 -15.95 24.61 62.18
C LEU A 2 -15.64 23.39 61.30
N LEU A 3 -16.61 22.96 60.52
CA LEU A 3 -16.41 22.01 59.42
C LEU A 3 -17.34 22.37 58.28
N GLN A 4 -16.95 23.34 57.46
CA GLN A 4 -17.49 23.55 56.12
C GLN A 4 -16.65 24.61 55.43
N LYS A 5 -15.73 24.20 54.53
CA LYS A 5 -15.19 25.03 53.40
C LYS A 5 -14.11 24.32 52.56
N ILE A 6 -14.21 22.99 52.33
CA ILE A 6 -13.24 22.28 51.45
C ILE A 6 -13.86 21.88 50.10
N ALA A 7 -15.19 21.97 49.94
CA ALA A 7 -15.89 21.38 48.79
C ALA A 7 -15.69 22.07 47.42
N PRO A 8 -15.78 23.41 47.23
CA PRO A 8 -15.97 23.96 45.89
C PRO A 8 -14.69 23.95 45.03
N LYS A 9 -13.52 24.17 45.65
CA LYS A 9 -12.25 24.25 44.94
C LYS A 9 -11.73 22.87 44.50
N PHE A 10 -12.09 21.82 45.24
CA PHE A 10 -11.71 20.44 44.93
C PHE A 10 -12.56 19.86 43.79
N THR A 11 -13.86 20.19 43.74
CA THR A 11 -14.76 19.77 42.66
C THR A 11 -14.40 20.43 41.32
N GLU A 12 -14.12 21.73 41.29
CA GLU A 12 -13.69 22.42 40.05
C GLU A 12 -12.37 21.87 39.51
N GLN A 13 -11.38 21.62 40.40
CA GLN A 13 -10.09 21.07 40.00
C GLN A 13 -10.23 19.65 39.41
N MET A 14 -11.12 18.83 39.97
CA MET A 14 -11.43 17.49 39.47
C MET A 14 -12.16 17.54 38.11
N ASP A 15 -13.14 18.42 37.95
CA ASP A 15 -13.86 18.58 36.67
C ASP A 15 -12.95 19.07 35.54
N ILE A 16 -12.05 20.03 35.82
CA ILE A 16 -11.05 20.49 34.85
C ILE A 16 -10.10 19.34 34.45
N THR A 17 -9.68 18.52 35.42
CA THR A 17 -8.79 17.39 35.18
C THR A 17 -9.46 16.30 34.33
N ILE A 18 -10.73 15.99 34.62
CA ILE A 18 -11.54 15.04 33.83
C ILE A 18 -11.75 15.57 32.42
N HIS A 19 -12.07 16.85 32.25
CA HIS A 19 -12.26 17.46 30.94
C HIS A 19 -10.95 17.45 30.12
N HIS A 20 -9.83 17.85 30.71
CA HIS A 20 -8.53 17.85 30.03
C HIS A 20 -8.11 16.42 29.61
N THR A 21 -8.31 15.44 30.49
CA THR A 21 -8.00 14.03 30.16
C THR A 21 -8.95 13.46 29.09
N ALA A 22 -10.22 13.86 29.08
CA ALA A 22 -11.17 13.49 28.03
C ALA A 22 -10.78 14.09 26.67
N VAL A 23 -10.36 15.35 26.64
CA VAL A 23 -9.86 16.03 25.43
C VAL A 23 -8.60 15.33 24.91
N LEU A 24 -7.61 15.03 25.76
CA LEU A 24 -6.39 14.31 25.34
C LEU A 24 -6.69 12.90 24.83
N LYS A 25 -7.59 12.16 25.48
CA LYS A 25 -8.05 10.84 24.99
C LYS A 25 -8.74 10.96 23.63
N SER A 26 -9.53 12.01 23.42
CA SER A 26 -10.19 12.30 22.14
C SER A 26 -9.19 12.62 21.03
N ILE A 27 -8.22 13.51 21.31
CA ILE A 27 -7.13 13.86 20.40
C ILE A 27 -6.32 12.61 20.03
N ARG A 28 -5.90 11.81 21.02
CA ARG A 28 -5.16 10.56 20.80
C ARG A 28 -5.95 9.58 19.92
N ARG A 29 -7.25 9.40 20.15
CA ARG A 29 -8.10 8.54 19.31
C ARG A 29 -8.22 9.05 17.87
N ARG A 30 -8.24 10.37 17.67
CA ARG A 30 -8.32 10.99 16.34
C ARG A 30 -6.99 10.83 15.58
N VAL A 31 -5.87 11.08 16.24
CA VAL A 31 -4.52 10.88 15.67
C VAL A 31 -4.29 9.41 15.34
N ASN A 32 -4.62 8.49 16.24
CA ASN A 32 -4.51 7.05 15.95
C ASN A 32 -5.38 6.62 14.77
N ARG A 33 -6.59 7.18 14.61
CA ARG A 33 -7.42 6.92 13.43
C ARG A 33 -6.78 7.42 12.13
N MET A 34 -6.14 8.59 12.14
CA MET A 34 -5.45 9.15 10.98
C MET A 34 -4.19 8.34 10.61
N LEU A 35 -3.44 7.87 11.61
CA LEU A 35 -2.27 7.00 11.41
C LEU A 35 -2.67 5.61 10.90
N ASN A 36 -3.82 5.10 11.35
CA ASN A 36 -4.29 3.74 11.01
C ASN A 36 -5.15 3.67 9.74
N SER A 37 -5.56 4.80 9.15
CA SER A 37 -6.45 4.82 7.97
C SER A 37 -5.73 4.72 6.62
N CYS A 38 -4.40 4.60 6.61
CA CYS A 38 -3.61 4.53 5.39
C CYS A 38 -3.43 3.08 4.92
N HIS A 39 -4.49 2.48 4.37
CA HIS A 39 -4.38 1.25 3.55
C HIS A 39 -4.31 1.61 2.06
N ASP A 40 -3.76 2.78 1.74
CA ASP A 40 -3.67 3.29 0.38
C ASP A 40 -2.32 2.86 -0.22
N HIS A 41 -2.37 2.13 -1.33
CA HIS A 41 -1.18 1.72 -2.06
C HIS A 41 -0.83 2.78 -3.11
N LYS A 42 0.46 3.00 -3.35
CA LYS A 42 0.94 3.84 -4.45
C LYS A 42 1.16 2.95 -5.66
N LEU A 43 0.41 3.22 -6.72
CA LEU A 43 0.64 2.60 -8.02
C LEU A 43 1.98 3.07 -8.59
N LEU A 44 2.85 2.11 -8.94
CA LEU A 44 4.14 2.36 -9.56
C LEU A 44 4.09 2.12 -11.07
N ALA A 45 3.44 1.04 -11.50
CA ALA A 45 3.26 0.73 -12.91
C ALA A 45 2.04 -0.17 -13.17
N LEU A 46 1.56 -0.09 -14.41
CA LEU A 46 0.57 -0.97 -15.01
C LEU A 46 1.17 -1.54 -16.30
N MET A 47 1.35 -2.85 -16.37
CA MET A 47 1.98 -3.53 -17.50
C MET A 47 1.04 -4.55 -18.13
N ASP A 48 0.67 -4.32 -19.39
CA ASP A 48 -0.12 -5.26 -20.18
C ASP A 48 0.69 -6.52 -20.52
N VAL A 49 0.13 -7.68 -20.22
CA VAL A 49 0.67 -9.03 -20.50
C VAL A 49 -0.33 -9.88 -21.30
N LYS A 50 -1.20 -9.23 -22.08
CA LYS A 50 -2.17 -9.92 -22.94
C LYS A 50 -1.50 -10.92 -23.87
N GLY A 51 -2.14 -12.08 -24.03
CA GLY A 51 -1.64 -13.18 -24.85
C GLY A 51 -0.78 -14.19 -24.10
N PHE A 52 -0.62 -14.02 -22.78
CA PHE A 52 0.05 -14.96 -21.90
C PHE A 52 -0.89 -15.41 -20.79
N ASP A 53 -0.76 -16.67 -20.38
CA ASP A 53 -1.46 -17.18 -19.22
C ASP A 53 -0.82 -16.62 -17.93
N PRO A 54 -1.60 -16.42 -16.84
CA PRO A 54 -1.06 -15.90 -15.58
C PRO A 54 0.13 -16.70 -15.03
N GLU A 55 0.18 -18.01 -15.31
CA GLU A 55 1.25 -18.93 -14.89
C GLU A 55 2.57 -18.70 -15.66
N GLU A 56 2.50 -18.13 -16.86
CA GLU A 56 3.65 -17.82 -17.71
C GLU A 56 4.29 -16.48 -17.33
N VAL A 57 3.57 -15.64 -16.58
CA VAL A 57 4.02 -14.32 -16.18
C VAL A 57 4.88 -14.40 -14.93
N THR A 58 6.11 -13.94 -15.05
CA THR A 58 7.08 -13.82 -13.95
C THR A 58 7.34 -12.36 -13.63
N VAL A 59 7.26 -12.01 -12.34
CA VAL A 59 7.66 -10.69 -11.82
C VAL A 59 8.90 -10.86 -10.95
N LYS A 60 9.96 -10.12 -11.24
CA LYS A 60 11.21 -10.09 -10.46
C LYS A 60 11.49 -8.67 -10.01
N VAL A 61 11.75 -8.51 -8.71
CA VAL A 61 12.21 -7.26 -8.12
C VAL A 61 13.65 -7.47 -7.70
N LYS A 62 14.58 -6.75 -8.33
CA LYS A 62 16.01 -6.87 -8.07
C LYS A 62 16.77 -5.68 -8.64
N ASP A 63 17.88 -5.31 -8.01
CA ASP A 63 18.82 -4.28 -8.44
C ASP A 63 18.13 -2.91 -8.64
N GLY A 64 17.16 -2.61 -7.76
CA GLY A 64 16.35 -1.40 -7.80
C GLY A 64 15.36 -1.35 -8.96
N LYS A 65 14.99 -2.50 -9.54
CA LYS A 65 14.08 -2.58 -10.69
C LYS A 65 13.00 -3.63 -10.51
N VAL A 66 11.88 -3.41 -11.20
CA VAL A 66 10.82 -4.41 -11.36
C VAL A 66 10.79 -4.84 -12.82
N LYS A 67 11.04 -6.12 -13.06
CA LYS A 67 11.02 -6.75 -14.37
C LYS A 67 9.84 -7.71 -14.45
N VAL A 68 8.98 -7.53 -15.45
CA VAL A 68 7.88 -8.42 -15.79
C VAL A 68 8.24 -9.13 -17.10
N SER A 69 8.25 -10.46 -17.09
CA SER A 69 8.53 -11.28 -18.26
C SER A 69 7.48 -12.36 -18.44
N ALA A 70 7.23 -12.78 -19.67
CA ALA A 70 6.38 -13.91 -19.98
C ALA A 70 6.89 -14.63 -21.23
N GLU A 71 6.72 -15.95 -21.28
CA GLU A 71 7.11 -16.82 -22.40
C GLU A 71 5.99 -17.82 -22.65
N HIS A 72 5.53 -17.92 -23.89
CA HIS A 72 4.43 -18.80 -24.31
C HIS A 72 4.90 -19.63 -25.51
N GLU A 73 4.62 -20.93 -25.47
CA GLU A 73 4.83 -21.86 -26.58
C GLU A 73 3.51 -22.54 -26.92
N GLU A 74 3.08 -22.43 -28.18
CA GLU A 74 1.86 -23.06 -28.67
C GLU A 74 2.19 -24.03 -29.82
N GLU A 75 1.74 -25.28 -29.69
CA GLU A 75 1.79 -26.28 -30.76
C GLU A 75 0.45 -26.31 -31.52
N HIS A 76 0.51 -26.01 -32.81
CA HIS A 76 -0.63 -26.08 -33.72
C HIS A 76 -0.53 -27.32 -34.60
N ARG A 77 -1.61 -28.10 -34.69
CA ARG A 77 -1.73 -29.17 -35.69
C ARG A 77 -2.41 -28.62 -36.94
N THR A 78 -1.68 -28.61 -38.05
CA THR A 78 -2.19 -28.17 -39.35
C THR A 78 -2.25 -29.35 -40.32
N LEU A 79 -2.90 -29.16 -41.48
CA LEU A 79 -2.89 -30.15 -42.56
C LEU A 79 -1.48 -30.46 -43.09
N ARG A 80 -0.49 -29.61 -42.79
CA ARG A 80 0.90 -29.73 -43.23
C ARG A 80 1.83 -30.35 -42.17
N GLY A 81 1.37 -30.53 -40.93
CA GLY A 81 2.15 -31.08 -39.83
C GLY A 81 1.94 -30.34 -38.52
N LYS A 82 2.96 -30.39 -37.65
CA LYS A 82 2.99 -29.62 -36.41
C LYS A 82 3.72 -28.29 -36.65
N GLU A 83 3.13 -27.20 -36.19
CA GLU A 83 3.72 -25.86 -36.18
C GLU A 83 3.89 -25.39 -34.73
N TYR A 84 4.97 -24.68 -34.45
CA TYR A 84 5.30 -24.18 -33.11
C TYR A 84 5.38 -22.66 -33.15
N ASN A 85 4.63 -21.99 -32.29
CA ASN A 85 4.70 -20.55 -32.10
C ASN A 85 5.32 -20.26 -30.73
N TYR A 86 6.41 -19.50 -30.72
CA TYR A 86 7.04 -19.05 -29.48
C TYR A 86 6.94 -17.53 -29.38
N THR A 87 6.37 -17.03 -28.29
CA THR A 87 6.21 -15.61 -28.02
C THR A 87 6.84 -15.27 -26.68
N ASN A 88 7.57 -14.16 -26.60
CA ASN A 88 8.12 -13.66 -25.35
C ASN A 88 7.80 -12.19 -25.13
N LEU A 89 7.77 -11.79 -23.86
CA LEU A 89 7.56 -10.41 -23.43
C LEU A 89 8.54 -10.09 -22.30
N THR A 90 9.08 -8.88 -22.32
CA THR A 90 9.84 -8.32 -21.19
C THR A 90 9.58 -6.82 -21.08
N LYS A 91 9.15 -6.38 -19.90
CA LYS A 91 8.94 -4.98 -19.52
C LYS A 91 9.65 -4.70 -18.19
N GLU A 92 10.16 -3.48 -18.02
CA GLU A 92 10.95 -3.11 -16.85
C GLU A 92 10.68 -1.67 -16.43
N ILE A 93 10.65 -1.41 -15.11
CA ILE A 93 10.72 -0.07 -14.53
C ILE A 93 11.80 0.00 -13.46
N SER A 94 12.39 1.17 -13.28
CA SER A 94 13.23 1.46 -12.12
C SER A 94 12.36 1.87 -10.93
N LEU A 95 12.73 1.42 -9.74
CA LEU A 95 12.07 1.84 -8.51
C LEU A 95 12.34 3.32 -8.25
N PRO A 96 11.32 4.09 -7.84
CA PRO A 96 11.54 5.46 -7.39
C PRO A 96 12.47 5.50 -6.17
N PRO A 97 13.18 6.62 -5.94
CA PRO A 97 13.98 6.80 -4.74
C PRO A 97 13.17 6.57 -3.45
N GLY A 98 13.75 5.83 -2.50
CA GLY A 98 13.14 5.54 -1.20
C GLY A 98 12.10 4.41 -1.18
N VAL A 99 11.86 3.76 -2.32
CA VAL A 99 11.11 2.49 -2.39
C VAL A 99 12.09 1.34 -2.32
N HIS A 100 11.92 0.46 -1.33
CA HIS A 100 12.75 -0.73 -1.16
C HIS A 100 12.12 -1.92 -1.87
N GLU A 101 12.95 -2.85 -2.36
CA GLU A 101 12.51 -4.04 -3.10
C GLU A 101 11.50 -4.89 -2.31
N GLU A 102 11.73 -5.02 -1.00
CA GLU A 102 10.90 -5.76 -0.05
C GLU A 102 9.49 -5.15 0.14
N GLU A 103 9.33 -3.86 -0.15
CA GLU A 103 8.04 -3.16 -0.03
C GLU A 103 7.18 -3.28 -1.30
N VAL A 104 7.75 -3.77 -2.40
CA VAL A 104 7.05 -3.88 -3.69
C VAL A 104 6.08 -5.05 -3.65
N MET A 105 4.83 -4.76 -4.02
CA MET A 105 3.78 -5.75 -4.20
C MET A 105 3.34 -5.77 -5.65
N TYR A 106 2.89 -6.92 -6.12
CA TYR A 106 2.30 -7.04 -7.45
C TYR A 106 1.06 -7.91 -7.43
N THR A 107 0.16 -7.63 -8.37
CA THR A 107 -1.00 -8.47 -8.66
C THR A 107 -1.14 -8.64 -10.17
N VAL A 108 -1.52 -9.85 -10.60
CA VAL A 108 -1.89 -10.13 -11.99
C VAL A 108 -3.40 -10.19 -12.03
N GLY A 109 -4.02 -9.15 -12.62
CA GLY A 109 -5.47 -9.04 -12.70
C GLY A 109 -6.06 -9.81 -13.88
N PRO A 110 -7.37 -10.12 -13.86
CA PRO A 110 -8.07 -10.82 -14.94
C PRO A 110 -8.10 -10.06 -16.27
N SER A 111 -7.73 -8.78 -16.28
CA SER A 111 -7.61 -7.95 -17.49
C SER A 111 -6.26 -8.09 -18.21
N SER A 112 -5.47 -9.14 -17.91
CA SER A 112 -4.09 -9.32 -18.40
C SER A 112 -3.18 -8.13 -18.06
N MET A 113 -3.39 -7.54 -16.88
CA MET A 113 -2.61 -6.39 -16.40
C MET A 113 -1.85 -6.78 -15.13
N VAL A 114 -0.53 -6.57 -15.16
CA VAL A 114 0.31 -6.63 -13.97
C VAL A 114 0.34 -5.26 -13.32
N LYS A 115 -0.18 -5.19 -12.09
CA LYS A 115 -0.20 -3.99 -11.27
C LYS A 115 0.94 -4.05 -10.27
N ILE A 116 1.84 -3.08 -10.32
CA ILE A 116 2.97 -2.96 -9.41
C ILE A 116 2.71 -1.81 -8.45
N GLU A 117 2.77 -2.08 -7.15
CA GLU A 117 2.44 -1.11 -6.10
C GLU A 117 3.41 -1.17 -4.92
N THR A 118 3.35 -0.15 -4.08
CA THR A 118 4.05 -0.10 -2.79
C THR A 118 3.10 0.48 -1.74
N PRO A 119 3.22 0.14 -0.44
CA PRO A 119 2.52 0.87 0.61
C PRO A 119 2.79 2.37 0.52
N ARG A 120 1.75 3.22 0.65
CA ARG A 120 2.01 4.65 0.84
C ARG A 120 2.55 4.84 2.26
N LYS A 121 3.74 5.45 2.36
CA LYS A 121 4.20 6.04 3.60
C LYS A 121 3.39 7.32 3.81
N CYS A 122 2.26 7.22 4.51
CA CYS A 122 1.52 8.40 4.96
C CYS A 122 2.31 9.03 6.10
N PHE A 123 3.11 10.04 5.77
CA PHE A 123 3.54 10.98 6.79
C PHE A 123 2.26 11.69 7.24
N PRO A 124 1.86 11.60 8.54
CA PRO A 124 0.78 12.43 9.02
C PRO A 124 1.12 13.86 8.60
N CYS A 125 0.16 14.57 8.00
CA CYS A 125 0.32 15.95 7.55
C CYS A 125 0.64 16.85 8.75
N LEU A 126 1.89 16.80 9.25
CA LEU A 126 2.43 17.70 10.26
C LEU A 126 2.76 19.07 9.64
N LEU A 127 2.61 19.20 8.31
CA LEU A 127 2.83 20.43 7.55
C LEU A 127 1.59 21.34 7.46
N SER A 128 0.45 20.99 8.08
CA SER A 128 -0.70 21.90 8.20
C SER A 128 -0.74 22.69 9.52
N LEU A 129 0.36 22.70 10.28
CA LEU A 129 0.47 23.36 11.58
C LEU A 129 1.74 24.21 11.72
N ILE A 130 2.25 24.75 10.60
CA ILE A 130 3.22 25.84 10.59
C ILE A 130 2.54 27.07 10.02
#